data_AF-A0AA50U1M5-F1
#
_entry.id   AF-A0AA50U1M5-F1
#
_cell.length_a   1.000
_cell.length_b   1.000
_cell.length_c   1.000
_cell.angle_alpha   90.00
_cell.angle_beta   90.00
_cell.angle_gamma   90.00
#
_symmetry.space_group_name_H-M   'P 1'
#
loop_
_entity.id
_entity.type
_entity.pdbx_description
1 polymer ?
#
loop_
_entity_poly.entity_id
_entity_poly.type
_entity_poly.pdbx_seq_one_letter_code
_entity_poly.pdbx_strand_id
1 'polypeptide(L)'
;LDLGCGTGILSMFSATAGAQKVYALDQSEVIYHAMDIIRENKLENAIQTIKGRLENTTLKQKVDVIVSEWMGYFLLFEGML
;
A
#
# COMPACT_ATOMS: atom_id res chain seq x y z
N LEU A 1 -6.63 2.24 -1.01
CA LEU A 1 -5.68 1.27 -1.57
C LEU A 1 -4.38 2.01 -1.79
N ASP A 2 -3.30 1.56 -1.16
CA ASP A 2 -1.94 2.00 -1.44
C ASP A 2 -1.30 0.96 -2.39
N LEU A 3 -1.12 1.34 -3.66
CA LEU A 3 -0.65 0.46 -4.72
C LEU A 3 0.86 0.64 -4.92
N GLY A 4 1.63 -0.44 -4.70
CA GLY A 4 3.09 -0.38 -4.64
C GLY A 4 3.53 0.28 -3.34
N CYS A 5 3.05 -0.25 -2.21
CA CYS A 5 3.16 0.45 -0.93
C CYS A 5 4.61 0.58 -0.42
N GLY A 6 5.55 -0.22 -0.94
CA GLY A 6 6.93 -0.25 -0.47
C GLY A 6 6.97 -0.51 1.03
N THR A 7 7.58 0.40 1.78
CA THR A 7 7.64 0.36 3.25
C THR A 7 6.33 0.70 3.96
N GLY A 8 5.27 1.08 3.23
CA GLY A 8 3.94 1.37 3.76
C GLY A 8 3.74 2.80 4.26
N ILE A 9 4.62 3.75 3.89
CA ILE A 9 4.54 5.13 4.39
C ILE A 9 3.23 5.84 4.02
N LEU A 10 2.77 5.72 2.77
CA LEU A 10 1.51 6.33 2.32
C LEU A 10 0.30 5.63 2.97
N SER A 11 0.41 4.33 3.21
CA SER A 11 -0.57 3.59 4.00
C SER A 11 -0.70 4.12 5.43
N MET A 12 0.43 4.40 6.10
CA MET A 12 0.43 4.98 7.44
C MET A 12 -0.15 6.40 7.44
N PHE A 13 0.22 7.26 6.49
CA PHE A 13 -0.40 8.58 6.35
C PHE A 13 -1.91 8.49 6.16
N SER A 14 -2.37 7.56 5.33
CA SER A 14 -3.81 7.34 5.10
C SER A 14 -4.52 6.90 6.39
N ALA A 15 -3.93 5.96 7.14
CA ALA A 15 -4.49 5.51 8.41
C ALA A 15 -4.54 6.62 9.46
N THR A 16 -3.44 7.38 9.61
CA THR A 16 -3.37 8.53 10.53
C THR A 16 -4.31 9.67 10.14
N ALA A 17 -4.58 9.85 8.84
CA ALA A 17 -5.57 10.80 8.33
C ALA A 17 -7.03 10.37 8.58
N GLY A 18 -7.27 9.20 9.19
CA GLY A 18 -8.59 8.73 9.58
C GLY A 18 -9.25 7.78 8.58
N ALA A 19 -8.50 7.19 7.65
CA ALA A 19 -9.03 6.12 6.80
C ALA A 19 -9.51 4.94 7.67
N GLN A 20 -10.75 4.50 7.47
CA GLN A 20 -11.33 3.39 8.23
C GLN A 20 -10.53 2.08 8.03
N LYS A 21 -10.04 1.85 6.82
CA LYS A 21 -9.22 0.70 6.46
C LYS A 21 -8.32 1.03 5.29
N VAL A 22 -7.06 0.59 5.36
CA VAL A 22 -6.09 0.73 4.28
C VAL A 22 -5.66 -0.66 3.81
N TYR A 23 -5.65 -0.86 2.50
CA TYR A 23 -5.02 -2.01 1.86
C TYR A 23 -3.66 -1.58 1.32
N ALA A 24 -2.58 -2.11 1.88
CA ALA A 24 -1.21 -1.85 1.48
C ALA A 24 -0.74 -3.01 0.59
N LEU A 25 -0.65 -2.81 -0.72
CA LEU A 25 -0.34 -3.86 -1.69
C LEU A 25 1.04 -3.66 -2.29
N ASP A 26 1.87 -4.70 -2.24
CA ASP A 26 3.19 -4.72 -2.88
C ASP A 26 3.56 -6.14 -3.32
N GLN A 27 4.20 -6.28 -4.46
CA GLN A 27 4.64 -7.58 -4.98
C GLN A 27 5.97 -8.03 -4.37
N SER A 28 6.83 -7.10 -3.97
CA SER A 28 8.19 -7.39 -3.54
C SER A 28 8.25 -7.88 -2.08
N GLU A 29 9.41 -8.40 -1.69
CA GLU A 29 9.64 -8.89 -0.32
C GLU A 29 9.66 -7.76 0.73
N VAL A 30 9.74 -6.49 0.29
CA VAL A 30 9.71 -5.32 1.18
C VAL A 30 8.43 -5.28 2.03
N ILE A 31 7.36 -5.92 1.58
CA ILE A 31 6.10 -5.95 2.30
C ILE A 31 6.20 -6.59 3.68
N TYR A 32 7.15 -7.51 3.89
CA TYR A 32 7.39 -8.07 5.22
C TYR A 32 8.02 -7.03 6.16
N HIS A 33 8.92 -6.18 5.65
CA HIS A 33 9.40 -5.03 6.41
C HIS A 33 8.29 -4.00 6.64
N ALA A 34 7.41 -3.77 5.66
CA ALA A 34 6.25 -2.89 5.84
C ALA A 34 5.33 -3.40 6.96
N MET A 35 5.10 -4.72 7.06
CA MET A 35 4.33 -5.31 8.16
C MET A 35 4.95 -5.00 9.53
N ASP A 36 6.27 -5.11 9.66
CA ASP A 36 6.97 -4.82 10.92
C ASP A 36 6.90 -3.33 11.25
N ILE A 37 7.17 -2.45 10.28
CA ILE A 37 7.04 -0.99 10.43
C ILE A 37 5.61 -0.61 10.88
N ILE A 38 4.59 -1.17 10.25
CA ILE A 38 3.18 -0.90 10.60
C ILE A 38 2.87 -1.34 12.05
N ARG A 39 3.36 -2.49 12.49
CA ARG A 39 3.18 -3.00 13.86
C ARG A 39 3.92 -2.15 14.88
N GLU A 40 5.16 -1.75 14.60
CA GLU A 40 5.94 -0.87 15.48
C GLU A 40 5.23 0.48 15.68
N ASN A 41 4.49 0.94 14.67
CA ASN A 41 3.69 2.15 14.72
C ASN A 41 2.24 1.95 15.24
N LYS A 42 1.87 0.73 15.64
CA LYS A 42 0.55 0.37 16.20
C LYS A 42 -0.63 0.60 15.23
N LEU A 43 -0.39 0.42 13.94
CA LEU A 43 -1.37 0.65 12.87
C LEU A 43 -1.90 -0.66 12.24
N GLU A 44 -1.53 -1.82 12.77
CA GLU A 44 -1.88 -3.15 12.23
C GLU A 44 -3.38 -3.45 12.21
N ASN A 45 -4.17 -2.75 13.04
CA ASN A 45 -5.62 -2.89 13.04
C ASN A 45 -6.30 -2.07 11.93
N ALA A 46 -5.65 -1.01 11.44
CA ALA A 46 -6.16 -0.13 10.39
C ALA A 46 -5.62 -0.52 9.00
N ILE A 47 -4.40 -1.04 8.92
CA ILE A 47 -3.70 -1.33 7.67
C ILE A 47 -3.57 -2.85 7.48
N GLN A 48 -4.13 -3.34 6.39
CA GLN A 48 -3.99 -4.72 5.93
C GLN A 48 -2.97 -4.79 4.80
N THR A 49 -1.85 -5.46 5.02
CA THR A 49 -0.85 -5.74 3.98
C THR A 49 -1.28 -6.90 3.07
N ILE A 50 -0.96 -6.81 1.78
CA ILE A 50 -1.24 -7.83 0.78
C ILE A 50 -0.01 -7.99 -0.12
N LYS A 51 0.64 -9.16 -0.03
CA LYS A 51 1.73 -9.52 -0.94
C LYS A 51 1.16 -10.00 -2.28
N GLY A 52 1.46 -9.29 -3.36
CA GLY A 52 1.01 -9.66 -4.70
C GLY A 52 1.01 -8.51 -5.69
N ARG A 53 0.73 -8.86 -6.95
CA ARG A 53 0.40 -7.92 -8.02
C ARG A 53 -1.08 -7.59 -7.99
N LEU A 54 -1.45 -6.33 -8.27
CA LEU A 54 -2.85 -5.90 -8.27
C LEU A 54 -3.69 -6.70 -9.27
N GLU A 55 -3.13 -6.97 -10.45
CA GLU A 55 -3.75 -7.71 -11.54
C GLU A 55 -4.14 -9.15 -11.15
N ASN A 56 -3.44 -9.72 -10.16
CA ASN A 56 -3.65 -11.07 -9.66
C ASN A 56 -4.29 -11.09 -8.26
N THR A 57 -4.64 -9.92 -7.71
CA THR A 57 -5.17 -9.78 -6.35
C THR A 57 -6.64 -9.42 -6.39
N THR A 58 -7.46 -10.22 -5.71
CA THR A 58 -8.88 -9.89 -5.50
C THR A 58 -9.06 -9.15 -4.18
N LEU A 59 -9.51 -7.89 -4.26
CA LEU A 59 -9.98 -7.16 -3.08
C LEU A 59 -11.42 -7.55 -2.78
N LYS A 60 -11.72 -7.87 -1.51
CA LYS A 60 -13.06 -8.29 -1.07
C LYS A 60 -14.12 -7.20 -1.23
N GLN A 61 -13.70 -5.94 -1.33
CA GLN A 61 -14.56 -4.77 -1.41
C GLN A 61 -13.93 -3.72 -2.32
N LYS A 62 -14.76 -2.87 -2.92
CA LYS A 62 -14.29 -1.66 -3.61
C LYS A 62 -13.65 -0.71 -2.60
N VAL A 63 -12.74 0.13 -3.09
CA VAL A 63 -12.08 1.17 -2.30
C VAL A 63 -12.56 2.54 -2.76
N ASP A 64 -12.60 3.49 -1.83
CA ASP A 64 -13.02 4.87 -2.11
C ASP A 64 -11.87 5.72 -2.68
N VAL A 65 -10.63 5.40 -2.28
CA VAL A 65 -9.42 6.14 -2.68
C VAL A 65 -8.32 5.16 -3.07
N ILE A 66 -7.61 5.49 -4.16
CA ILE A 66 -6.35 4.87 -4.56
C ILE A 66 -5.25 5.93 -4.39
N VAL A 67 -4.20 5.56 -3.69
CA VAL A 67 -2.96 6.33 -3.55
C VAL A 67 -1.83 5.46 -4.06
N SER A 68 -0.87 6.05 -4.76
CA SER A 68 0.29 5.35 -5.28
C SER A 68 1.37 6.36 -5.63
N GLU A 69 2.61 5.97 -5.39
CA GLU A 69 3.78 6.59 -6.00
C GLU A 69 4.10 5.76 -7.24
N TRP A 70 3.56 6.15 -8.39
CA TRP A 70 3.67 5.38 -9.65
C TRP A 70 4.57 6.07 -10.67
N MET A 71 5.01 7.29 -10.41
CA MET A 71 5.65 8.15 -11.39
C MET A 71 7.12 7.74 -11.57
N GLY A 72 7.46 7.32 -12.78
CA GLY A 72 8.84 7.00 -13.15
C GLY A 72 9.64 8.20 -13.65
N TYR A 73 10.84 7.94 -14.15
CA TYR A 73 11.63 8.97 -14.85
C TYR A 73 10.86 9.46 -16.07
N PHE A 74 10.83 10.78 -16.25
CA PHE A 74 9.99 11.41 -17.29
C PHE A 74 8.54 10.89 -17.26
N LEU A 75 8.01 10.71 -16.04
CA LEU A 75 6.68 10.22 -15.68
C LEU A 75 6.44 8.72 -15.91
N LEU A 76 6.94 8.15 -17.01
CA LEU A 76 6.52 6.83 -17.48
C LEU A 76 7.61 5.76 -17.45
N PHE A 77 8.88 6.15 -17.52
CA PHE A 77 9.96 5.17 -17.59
C PHE A 77 10.20 4.53 -16.23
N GLU A 78 10.07 3.20 -16.16
CA GLU A 78 10.08 2.41 -14.91
C GLU A 78 8.96 2.82 -13.92
N GLY A 79 7.87 3.42 -14.42
CA GLY A 79 6.68 3.73 -13.62
C GLY A 79 5.73 2.53 -13.49
N MET A 80 4.63 2.73 -12.75
CA MET A 80 3.59 1.72 -12.51
C MET A 80 2.22 2.09 -13.10
N LEU A 81 2.20 3.00 -14.08
CA LEU A 81 1.00 3.37 -14.85
C LEU A 81 0.72 2.37 -15.98
#